data_AF-A0A947BUP5-F1
#
_entry.id   AF-A0A947BUP5-F1
#
_cell.length_a   1.000
_cell.length_b   1.000
_cell.length_c   1.000
_cell.angle_alpha   90.00
_cell.angle_beta   90.00
_cell.angle_gamma   90.00
#
_symmetry.space_group_name_H-M   'P 1'
#
loop_
_entity.id
_entity.type
_entity.pdbx_description
1 polymer ?
#
loop_
_entity_poly.entity_id
_entity_poly.type
_entity_poly.pdbx_seq_one_letter_code
_entity_poly.pdbx_strand_id
1 'polypeptide(L)'
;LDRPAMKALMSRVAARSRPGAMVHTLIVYSDTHMPATAGHFVPQEDNSLLDVAIRHDERPAPRYAPTDLTDCLPGYRMERAMLLSNGMQEILFRV
;
A
#
# COMPACT_ATOMS: atom_id res chain seq x y z
N LEU A 1 -3.83 6.57 -4.85
CA LEU A 1 -3.99 7.91 -4.21
C LEU A 1 -3.00 8.85 -4.89
N ASP A 2 -3.23 10.15 -4.94
CA ASP A 2 -2.13 11.05 -5.31
C ASP A 2 -1.11 11.14 -4.16
N ARG A 3 0.09 11.65 -4.44
CA ARG A 3 1.18 11.76 -3.45
C ARG A 3 0.81 12.68 -2.27
N PRO A 4 0.21 13.88 -2.48
CA PRO A 4 -0.23 14.74 -1.37
C PRO A 4 -1.24 14.08 -0.43
N ALA A 5 -2.26 13.40 -0.97
CA ALA A 5 -3.26 12.71 -0.16
C ALA A 5 -2.64 11.56 0.63
N MET A 6 -1.73 10.79 0.01
CA MET A 6 -0.97 9.76 0.71
C MET A 6 -0.18 10.36 1.87
N LYS A 7 0.58 11.43 1.62
CA LYS A 7 1.38 12.11 2.64
C LYS A 7 0.53 12.61 3.81
N ALA A 8 -0.60 13.25 3.52
CA ALA A 8 -1.52 13.74 4.55
C ALA A 8 -2.14 12.61 5.38
N LEU A 9 -2.51 11.50 4.74
CA LEU A 9 -3.02 10.31 5.41
C LEU A 9 -1.96 9.70 6.32
N MET A 10 -0.77 9.44 5.80
CA MET A 10 0.29 8.77 6.55
C MET A 10 0.78 9.60 7.72
N SER A 11 0.88 10.93 7.60
CA SER A 11 1.13 11.82 8.77
C SER A 11 0.10 11.62 9.90
N ARG A 12 -1.18 11.46 9.54
CA ARG A 12 -2.26 11.28 10.53
C ARG A 12 -2.24 9.89 11.16
N VAL A 13 -1.80 8.87 10.41
CA VAL A 13 -1.62 7.50 10.90
C VAL A 13 -0.42 7.43 11.85
N ALA A 14 0.71 8.05 11.49
CA ALA A 14 1.90 8.12 12.34
C ALA A 14 1.55 8.75 13.70
N ALA A 15 0.87 9.90 13.70
CA ALA A 15 0.48 10.59 14.92
C ALA A 15 -0.46 9.81 15.84
N ARG A 16 -1.16 8.77 15.33
CA ARG A 16 -2.06 7.90 16.10
C ARG A 16 -1.45 6.53 16.41
N SER A 17 -0.28 6.25 15.86
CA SER A 17 0.39 4.98 16.04
C SER A 17 1.18 4.96 17.34
N ARG A 18 1.28 3.79 17.97
CA ARG A 18 2.23 3.59 19.07
C ARG A 18 3.67 3.63 18.53
N PRO A 19 4.66 4.06 19.33
CA PRO A 19 6.06 3.96 18.96
C PRO A 19 6.44 2.54 18.50
N GLY A 20 7.17 2.43 17.38
CA GLY A 20 7.59 1.15 16.83
C GLY A 20 6.51 0.41 16.04
N ALA A 21 5.35 1.03 15.78
CA ALA A 21 4.38 0.49 14.83
C ALA A 21 5.01 0.31 13.44
N MET A 22 4.57 -0.73 12.74
CA MET A 22 5.11 -1.09 11.43
C MET A 22 4.06 -0.82 10.35
N VAL A 23 4.51 -0.27 9.22
CA VAL A 23 3.74 -0.20 7.98
C VAL A 23 4.41 -1.11 6.98
N HIS A 24 3.62 -2.02 6.42
CA HIS A 24 4.03 -2.93 5.37
C HIS A 24 3.45 -2.42 4.04
N THR A 25 4.33 -2.22 3.08
CA THR A 25 3.99 -1.75 1.74
C THR A 25 4.41 -2.81 0.73
N LEU A 26 3.52 -3.09 -0.21
CA LEU A 26 3.76 -4.02 -1.32
C LEU A 26 3.56 -3.28 -2.65
N ILE A 27 4.55 -3.36 -3.53
CA ILE A 27 4.52 -2.75 -4.87
C ILE A 27 4.51 -3.86 -5.92
N VAL A 28 3.49 -3.85 -6.76
CA VAL A 28 3.36 -4.74 -7.92
C VAL A 28 3.76 -3.96 -9.17
N TYR A 29 4.92 -4.28 -9.75
CA TYR A 29 5.43 -3.54 -10.92
C TYR A 29 4.82 -4.01 -12.25
N SER A 30 4.35 -5.26 -12.31
CA SER A 30 3.74 -5.84 -13.51
C SER A 30 2.39 -5.21 -13.85
N ASP A 31 1.65 -4.79 -12.83
CA ASP A 31 0.27 -4.36 -12.99
C ASP A 31 0.23 -2.85 -13.21
N THR A 32 -0.06 -2.47 -14.44
CA THR A 32 -0.07 -1.07 -14.88
C THR A 32 -1.39 -0.36 -14.59
N HIS A 33 -2.41 -1.11 -14.21
CA HIS A 33 -3.75 -0.65 -13.90
C HIS A 33 -4.18 -1.17 -12.52
N MET A 34 -5.06 -0.44 -11.87
CA MET A 34 -5.66 -0.82 -10.60
C MET A 34 -7.15 -0.47 -10.60
N PRO A 35 -7.96 -1.10 -9.74
CA PRO A 35 -9.31 -0.64 -9.46
C PRO A 35 -9.34 0.86 -9.11
N ALA A 36 -10.28 1.59 -9.71
CA ALA A 36 -10.50 3.01 -9.45
C ALA A 36 -10.99 3.24 -8.01
N THR A 37 -11.76 2.29 -7.49
CA THR A 37 -12.29 2.23 -6.12
C THR A 37 -11.70 1.05 -5.36
N ALA A 38 -11.70 1.12 -4.03
CA ALA A 38 -11.27 0.00 -3.20
C ALA A 38 -12.25 -1.18 -3.35
N GLY A 39 -11.72 -2.41 -3.32
CA GLY A 39 -12.54 -3.63 -3.29
C GLY A 39 -13.29 -3.81 -1.98
N HIS A 40 -14.29 -4.68 -1.99
CA HIS A 40 -15.10 -5.03 -0.82
C HIS A 40 -14.87 -6.50 -0.51
N PHE A 41 -14.02 -6.79 0.47
CA PHE A 41 -13.60 -8.14 0.75
C PHE A 41 -14.33 -8.72 1.95
N VAL A 42 -14.88 -9.93 1.80
CA VAL A 42 -15.49 -10.72 2.87
C VAL A 42 -14.68 -11.99 3.10
N PRO A 43 -14.23 -12.28 4.34
CA PRO A 43 -13.51 -13.51 4.63
C PRO A 43 -14.41 -14.73 4.47
N GLN A 44 -13.83 -15.80 3.93
CA GLN A 44 -14.45 -17.10 3.78
C GLN A 44 -13.87 -18.10 4.79
N GLU A 45 -14.55 -19.25 4.97
CA GLU A 45 -14.12 -20.29 5.92
C GLU A 45 -12.75 -20.90 5.57
N ASP A 46 -12.37 -20.89 4.29
CA ASP A 46 -11.09 -21.39 3.79
C ASP A 46 -9.93 -20.37 3.90
N ASN A 47 -10.15 -19.25 4.60
CA ASN A 47 -9.24 -18.10 4.68
C ASN A 47 -9.00 -17.39 3.34
N SER A 48 -9.80 -17.66 2.31
CA SER A 48 -9.85 -16.81 1.14
C SER A 48 -10.65 -15.52 1.41
N LEU A 49 -10.45 -14.53 0.55
CA LEU A 49 -11.24 -13.30 0.54
C LEU A 49 -12.08 -13.27 -0.73
N LEU A 50 -13.40 -13.15 -0.57
CA LEU A 50 -14.31 -12.90 -1.69
C LEU A 50 -14.42 -11.40 -1.91
N ASP A 51 -14.03 -10.92 -3.09
CA ASP A 51 -14.36 -9.56 -3.52
C ASP A 51 -15.82 -9.53 -3.98
N VAL A 52 -16.69 -8.91 -3.19
CA VAL A 52 -18.12 -8.77 -3.52
C VAL A 52 -18.42 -7.57 -4.40
N ALA A 53 -17.39 -6.81 -4.80
CA ALA A 53 -17.56 -5.74 -5.77
C ALA A 53 -17.81 -6.31 -7.18
N ILE A 54 -18.97 -6.00 -7.75
CA ILE A 54 -19.46 -6.58 -9.01
C ILE A 54 -18.69 -6.06 -10.23
N ARG A 55 -18.11 -4.86 -10.15
CA ARG A 55 -17.36 -4.25 -11.25
C ARG A 55 -16.39 -3.18 -10.73
N HIS A 56 -15.14 -3.29 -11.13
CA HIS A 56 -14.14 -2.27 -10.91
C HIS A 56 -13.89 -1.55 -12.23
N ASP A 57 -14.26 -0.28 -12.32
CA ASP A 57 -13.64 0.58 -13.31
C ASP A 57 -12.14 0.59 -13.03
N GLU A 58 -11.33 0.52 -14.07
CA GLU A 58 -9.88 0.54 -13.94
C GLU A 58 -9.33 1.96 -14.13
N ARG A 59 -8.22 2.23 -13.46
CA ARG A 59 -7.42 3.44 -13.69
C ARG A 59 -5.94 3.06 -13.79
N PRO A 60 -5.11 3.88 -14.43
CA PRO A 60 -3.66 3.71 -14.36
C PRO A 60 -3.19 3.63 -12.91
N ALA A 61 -2.36 2.65 -12.60
CA ALA A 61 -1.71 2.56 -11.30
C ALA A 61 -0.83 3.81 -11.11
N PRO A 62 -0.68 4.34 -9.87
CA PRO A 62 0.11 5.54 -9.60
C PRO A 62 1.63 5.35 -9.77
N ARG A 63 2.10 4.10 -9.91
CA ARG A 63 3.49 3.70 -10.18
C ARG A 63 4.52 4.41 -9.29
N TYR A 64 4.36 4.29 -7.97
CA TYR A 64 5.33 4.86 -7.03
C TYR A 64 6.70 4.21 -7.19
N ALA A 65 7.75 5.05 -7.29
CA ALA A 65 9.09 4.57 -7.04
C ALA A 65 9.31 4.40 -5.51
N PRO A 66 10.26 3.55 -5.07
CA PRO A 66 10.58 3.41 -3.65
C PRO A 66 10.97 4.73 -2.97
N THR A 67 11.66 5.62 -3.71
CA THR A 67 12.01 6.97 -3.24
C THR A 67 10.76 7.82 -3.00
N ASP A 68 9.78 7.77 -3.92
CA ASP A 68 8.52 8.52 -3.79
C ASP A 68 7.73 8.11 -2.55
N LEU A 69 7.76 6.82 -2.20
CA LEU A 69 7.08 6.32 -1.01
C LEU A 69 7.66 6.94 0.26
N THR A 70 8.98 7.02 0.34
CA THR A 70 9.67 7.61 1.51
C THR A 70 9.22 9.07 1.71
N ASP A 71 9.08 9.83 0.64
CA ASP A 71 8.59 11.23 0.69
C ASP A 71 7.12 11.35 1.10
N CYS A 72 6.33 10.31 0.83
CA CYS A 72 4.92 10.19 1.17
C CYS A 72 4.69 9.62 2.59
N LEU A 73 5.73 9.16 3.28
CA LEU A 73 5.65 8.52 4.60
C LEU A 73 6.44 9.35 5.65
N PRO A 74 6.03 10.60 5.94
CA PRO A 74 6.69 11.42 6.94
C PRO A 74 6.48 10.86 8.35
N GLY A 75 7.53 10.87 9.16
CA GLY A 75 7.49 10.26 10.49
C GLY A 75 7.64 8.74 10.46
N TYR A 76 8.01 8.17 9.31
CA TYR A 76 8.38 6.77 9.18
C TYR A 76 9.83 6.63 8.73
N ARG A 77 10.50 5.57 9.18
CA ARG A 77 11.83 5.17 8.73
C ARG A 77 11.73 3.84 7.99
N MET A 78 12.34 3.76 6.81
CA MET A 78 12.49 2.48 6.11
C MET A 78 13.45 1.57 6.90
N GLU A 79 12.97 0.39 7.26
CA GLU A 79 13.74 -0.64 7.99
C GLU A 79 14.26 -1.71 7.04
N ARG A 80 13.44 -2.12 6.07
CA ARG A 80 13.78 -3.19 5.13
C ARG A 80 13.09 -2.98 3.80
N ALA A 81 13.78 -3.36 2.73
CA ALA A 81 13.20 -3.52 1.40
C ALA A 81 13.66 -4.86 0.81
N MET A 82 12.76 -5.57 0.13
CA MET A 82 13.04 -6.88 -0.46
C MET A 82 12.30 -7.03 -1.79
N LEU A 83 13.01 -7.50 -2.81
CA LEU A 83 12.38 -7.98 -4.05
C LEU A 83 12.02 -9.46 -3.86
N LEU A 84 10.75 -9.78 -4.01
CA LEU A 84 10.23 -11.13 -3.89
C LEU A 84 10.43 -11.90 -5.21
N SER A 85 10.43 -13.23 -5.15
CA SER A 85 10.63 -14.10 -6.32
C SER A 85 9.57 -13.92 -7.41
N ASN A 86 8.40 -13.40 -7.06
CA ASN A 86 7.31 -13.06 -7.98
C ASN A 86 7.43 -11.64 -8.57
N GLY A 87 8.54 -10.95 -8.36
CA GLY A 87 8.80 -9.62 -8.93
C GLY A 87 8.13 -8.46 -8.18
N MET A 88 7.42 -8.73 -7.08
CA MET A 88 6.88 -7.68 -6.20
C MET A 88 7.96 -7.15 -5.27
N GLN A 89 7.89 -5.86 -4.93
CA GLN A 89 8.76 -5.26 -3.93
C GLN A 89 8.01 -5.05 -2.62
N GLU A 90 8.54 -5.64 -1.56
CA GLU A 90 8.10 -5.45 -0.19
C GLU A 90 8.97 -4.39 0.49
N ILE A 91 8.35 -3.48 1.23
CA ILE A 91 9.04 -2.48 2.04
C ILE A 91 8.39 -2.39 3.42
N LEU A 92 9.20 -2.45 4.46
CA LEU A 92 8.79 -2.25 5.85
C LEU A 92 9.27 -0.89 6.34
N PHE A 93 8.33 -0.15 6.90
CA PHE A 93 8.55 1.13 7.54
C PHE A 93 8.21 1.04 9.03
N ARG A 94 8.95 1.75 9.87
CA ARG A 94 8.69 1.91 11.30
C ARG A 94 8.31 3.34 11.61
N VAL A 95 7.28 3.55 12.43
CA VAL A 95 6.97 4.84 13.08
C VAL A 95 7.91 5.07 14.24
#